data_AF-A0A2P5AA92-F1
#
_entry.id   AF-A0A2P5AA92-F1
#
_cell.length_a   1.000
_cell.length_b   1.000
_cell.length_c   1.000
_cell.angle_alpha   90.00
_cell.angle_beta   90.00
_cell.angle_gamma   90.00
#
_symmetry.space_group_name_H-M   'P 1'
#
loop_
_entity.id
_entity.type
_entity.pdbx_description
1 polymer ?
#
loop_
_entity_poly.entity_id
_entity_poly.type
_entity_poly.pdbx_seq_one_letter_code
_entity_poly.pdbx_strand_id
1 'polypeptide(L)'
;MLKIPVVLGSDEGMYAWVVANYALGSLGGDPLQTTGIIELGGASAQVTFVSSEPMSSEYSRAIKFRNITYNLYSHSFLHFGQNVAYDSLREALTLGELNLAKFFREGSPIDPCTPTGYSYVAESLKLSPGLLDEKIRYSSTLQSKGNFSECRLAALMMLQKGKENCSHRHCYIGSTFMPKLQGKFLATENFFHTSKFFGLGQKAFLSDLMMAGQQFCGEDWPQLQKRYHSLHEEELLHYCFSSAYIVALLHDSFGIALDEERIAVANQVENIPLDWALGAFILQTTSNIDLEHPYWITTVISDDSATLISLIAIFAILMFTAWSISKWRKPQLKTIYDLEKGRYIVTRIGRYR
;
A
#
# COMPACT_ATOMS: atom_id res chain seq x y z
N MET A 1 -18.76 24.17 -4.88
CA MET A 1 -18.33 23.28 -3.78
C MET A 1 -18.23 21.88 -4.37
N LEU A 2 -17.01 21.40 -4.63
CA LEU A 2 -16.81 20.00 -5.03
C LEU A 2 -17.19 19.13 -3.83
N LYS A 3 -18.26 18.33 -3.96
CA LYS A 3 -18.54 17.25 -3.02
C LYS A 3 -17.55 16.14 -3.36
N ILE A 4 -16.53 15.97 -2.53
CA ILE A 4 -15.68 14.78 -2.55
C ILE A 4 -16.49 13.70 -1.82
N PRO A 5 -17.04 12.69 -2.51
CA PRO A 5 -17.76 11.63 -1.84
C PRO A 5 -16.80 10.87 -0.90
N VAL A 6 -17.30 10.50 0.28
CA VAL A 6 -16.55 9.63 1.20
C VAL A 6 -16.42 8.26 0.54
N VAL A 7 -15.19 7.79 0.36
CA VAL A 7 -14.90 6.47 -0.21
C VAL A 7 -15.33 5.42 0.80
N LEU A 8 -16.06 4.39 0.36
CA LEU A 8 -16.35 3.23 1.21
C LEU A 8 -15.04 2.52 1.54
N GLY A 9 -14.80 2.14 2.79
CA GLY A 9 -13.54 1.49 3.17
C GLY A 9 -13.26 0.17 2.41
N SER A 10 -14.30 -0.51 1.92
CA SER A 10 -14.12 -1.67 1.02
C SER A 10 -13.54 -1.28 -0.34
N ASP A 11 -13.83 -0.07 -0.80
CA ASP A 11 -13.34 0.45 -2.07
C ASP A 11 -11.90 0.96 -1.89
N GLU A 12 -11.58 1.57 -0.75
CA GLU A 12 -10.21 1.93 -0.37
C GLU A 12 -9.28 0.72 -0.44
N GLY A 13 -9.61 -0.39 0.24
CA GLY A 13 -8.82 -1.63 0.17
C GLY A 13 -8.75 -2.23 -1.25
N MET A 14 -9.84 -2.16 -2.01
CA MET A 14 -9.88 -2.59 -3.41
C MET A 14 -8.92 -1.77 -4.28
N TYR A 15 -8.91 -0.45 -4.13
CA TYR A 15 -8.01 0.42 -4.87
C TYR A 15 -6.55 0.23 -4.45
N ALA A 16 -6.29 0.07 -3.15
CA ALA A 16 -4.96 -0.27 -2.64
C ALA A 16 -4.44 -1.59 -3.27
N TRP A 17 -5.32 -2.59 -3.42
CA TRP A 17 -4.99 -3.84 -4.11
C TRP A 17 -4.68 -3.64 -5.60
N VAL A 18 -5.42 -2.75 -6.28
CA VAL A 18 -5.19 -2.42 -7.69
C VAL A 18 -3.80 -1.82 -7.89
N VAL A 19 -3.43 -0.79 -7.11
CA VAL A 19 -2.11 -0.16 -7.26
C VAL A 19 -0.97 -1.11 -6.89
N ALA A 20 -1.14 -1.96 -5.88
CA ALA A 20 -0.15 -2.96 -5.52
C ALA A 20 0.13 -3.96 -6.65
N ASN A 21 -0.92 -4.51 -7.25
CA ASN A 21 -0.79 -5.46 -8.35
C ASN A 21 -0.39 -4.79 -9.66
N TYR A 22 -0.73 -3.52 -9.86
CA TYR A 22 -0.20 -2.73 -10.97
C TYR A 22 1.31 -2.55 -10.82
N ALA A 23 1.78 -2.14 -9.64
CA ALA A 23 3.18 -1.91 -9.37
C ALA A 23 4.03 -3.19 -9.42
N LEU A 24 3.45 -4.33 -9.00
CA LEU A 24 4.07 -5.65 -9.12
C LEU A 24 3.99 -6.25 -10.54
N GLY A 25 3.26 -5.62 -11.46
CA GLY A 25 3.05 -6.12 -12.82
C GLY A 25 2.14 -7.36 -12.94
N SER A 26 1.45 -7.75 -11.87
CA SER A 26 0.52 -8.88 -11.83
C SER A 26 -0.90 -8.51 -12.28
N LEU A 27 -1.26 -7.22 -12.28
CA LEU A 27 -2.58 -6.75 -12.72
C LEU A 27 -2.76 -6.94 -14.23
N GLY A 28 -3.89 -7.56 -14.62
CA GLY A 28 -4.15 -8.04 -15.98
C GLY A 28 -3.63 -9.47 -16.26
N GLY A 29 -2.98 -10.13 -15.29
CA GLY A 29 -2.56 -11.53 -15.35
C GLY A 29 -3.53 -12.49 -14.63
N ASP A 30 -3.04 -13.68 -14.29
CA ASP A 30 -3.78 -14.72 -13.56
C ASP A 30 -4.23 -14.21 -12.16
N PRO A 31 -5.54 -14.18 -11.86
CA PRO A 31 -6.06 -13.81 -10.54
C PRO A 31 -5.40 -14.53 -9.36
N LEU A 32 -5.03 -15.81 -9.50
CA LEU A 32 -4.42 -16.59 -8.43
C LEU A 32 -2.94 -16.24 -8.18
N GLN A 33 -2.30 -15.50 -9.09
CA GLN A 33 -0.92 -15.03 -8.94
C GLN A 33 -0.83 -13.60 -8.41
N THR A 34 -1.96 -12.99 -8.07
CA THR A 34 -2.00 -11.65 -7.49
C THR A 34 -1.54 -11.65 -6.03
N THR A 35 -1.07 -10.49 -5.57
CA THR A 35 -0.65 -10.28 -4.19
C THR A 35 -1.78 -9.56 -3.45
N GLY A 36 -2.19 -10.09 -2.30
CA GLY A 36 -3.14 -9.43 -1.41
C GLY A 36 -2.53 -8.19 -0.77
N ILE A 37 -3.37 -7.33 -0.19
CA ILE A 37 -2.93 -6.17 0.56
C ILE A 37 -3.61 -6.12 1.92
N ILE A 38 -2.84 -5.73 2.93
CA ILE A 38 -3.31 -5.43 4.28
C ILE A 38 -2.86 -4.01 4.59
N GLU A 39 -3.82 -3.12 4.76
CA GLU A 39 -3.59 -1.71 5.05
C GLU A 39 -3.98 -1.42 6.49
N LEU A 40 -3.13 -0.71 7.23
CA LEU A 40 -3.41 -0.27 8.58
C LEU A 40 -3.32 1.25 8.63
N GLY A 41 -4.46 1.91 8.46
CA GLY A 41 -4.59 3.35 8.64
C GLY A 41 -4.72 3.75 10.11
N GLY A 42 -5.04 5.02 10.34
CA GLY A 42 -5.27 5.54 11.70
C GLY A 42 -6.64 5.17 12.26
N ALA A 43 -7.68 5.11 11.42
CA ALA A 43 -9.06 4.88 11.84
C ALA A 43 -9.63 3.50 11.45
N SER A 44 -9.12 2.89 10.38
CA SER A 44 -9.54 1.58 9.89
C SER A 44 -8.33 0.73 9.50
N ALA A 45 -8.59 -0.57 9.36
CA ALA A 45 -7.70 -1.51 8.69
C ALA A 45 -8.45 -2.17 7.54
N GLN A 46 -7.77 -2.48 6.44
CA GLN A 46 -8.37 -3.06 5.24
C GLN A 46 -7.64 -4.34 4.88
N VAL A 47 -8.39 -5.34 4.45
CA VAL A 47 -7.84 -6.61 3.94
C VAL A 47 -8.48 -6.90 2.60
N THR A 48 -7.65 -7.02 1.56
CA THR A 48 -8.12 -7.27 0.20
C THR A 48 -7.26 -8.29 -0.54
N PHE A 49 -7.87 -9.34 -1.07
CA PHE A 49 -7.18 -10.38 -1.84
C PHE A 49 -8.16 -11.19 -2.70
N VAL A 50 -7.64 -11.88 -3.71
CA VAL A 50 -8.41 -12.88 -4.47
C VAL A 50 -8.61 -14.10 -3.58
N SER A 51 -9.87 -14.44 -3.29
CA SER A 51 -10.24 -15.62 -2.51
C SER A 51 -10.77 -16.73 -3.42
N SER A 52 -10.39 -17.98 -3.14
CA SER A 52 -10.99 -19.16 -3.75
C SER A 52 -12.21 -19.69 -2.98
N GLU A 53 -12.49 -19.13 -1.80
CA GLU A 53 -13.63 -19.52 -0.96
C GLU A 53 -14.92 -18.82 -1.42
N PRO A 54 -16.08 -19.51 -1.41
CA PRO A 54 -17.37 -18.87 -1.66
C PRO A 54 -17.65 -17.78 -0.62
N MET A 55 -18.11 -16.63 -1.06
CA MET A 55 -18.31 -15.46 -0.22
C MET A 55 -19.57 -14.68 -0.63
N SER A 56 -20.26 -14.12 0.36
CA SER A 56 -21.44 -13.27 0.14
C SER A 56 -21.08 -12.03 -0.68
N SER A 57 -22.04 -11.50 -1.44
CA SER A 57 -21.89 -10.26 -2.21
C SER A 57 -21.49 -9.06 -1.35
N GLU A 58 -21.81 -9.10 -0.05
CA GLU A 58 -21.40 -8.07 0.92
C GLU A 58 -19.88 -7.90 1.00
N TYR A 59 -19.14 -9.02 1.02
CA TYR A 59 -17.68 -9.05 1.15
C TYR A 59 -16.96 -9.14 -0.20
N SER A 60 -17.73 -9.41 -1.27
CA SER A 60 -17.22 -9.57 -2.64
C SER A 60 -17.18 -8.26 -3.39
N ARG A 61 -16.04 -7.98 -4.03
CA ARG A 61 -15.88 -6.90 -4.99
C ARG A 61 -15.35 -7.48 -6.28
N ALA A 62 -16.16 -7.41 -7.33
CA ALA A 62 -15.73 -7.78 -8.67
C ALA A 62 -15.18 -6.55 -9.37
N ILE A 63 -13.93 -6.63 -9.81
CA ILE A 63 -13.32 -5.61 -10.67
C ILE A 63 -12.95 -6.22 -12.00
N LYS A 64 -13.06 -5.42 -13.06
CA LYS A 64 -12.60 -5.80 -14.39
C LYS A 64 -11.46 -4.89 -14.78
N PHE A 65 -10.36 -5.49 -15.21
CA PHE A 65 -9.21 -4.77 -15.75
C PHE A 65 -8.82 -5.45 -17.07
N ARG A 66 -9.02 -4.74 -18.19
CA ARG A 66 -8.94 -5.32 -19.54
C ARG A 66 -9.93 -6.49 -19.68
N ASN A 67 -9.45 -7.64 -20.13
CA ASN A 67 -10.27 -8.85 -20.31
C ASN A 67 -10.28 -9.80 -19.10
N ILE A 68 -9.72 -9.39 -17.96
CA ILE A 68 -9.69 -10.20 -16.74
C ILE A 68 -10.66 -9.64 -15.69
N THR A 69 -11.45 -10.53 -15.09
CA THR A 69 -12.29 -10.23 -13.94
C THR A 69 -11.66 -10.81 -12.68
N TYR A 70 -11.49 -9.98 -11.67
CA TYR A 70 -11.01 -10.39 -10.34
C TYR A 70 -12.18 -10.36 -9.37
N ASN A 71 -12.39 -11.46 -8.66
CA ASN A 71 -13.33 -11.54 -7.54
C ASN A 71 -12.54 -11.41 -6.24
N LEU A 72 -12.60 -10.23 -5.64
CA LEU A 72 -11.83 -9.88 -4.46
C LEU A 72 -12.70 -10.04 -3.20
N TYR A 73 -12.14 -10.65 -2.16
CA TYR A 73 -12.51 -10.28 -0.80
C TYR A 73 -11.98 -8.87 -0.56
N SER A 74 -12.86 -7.96 -0.13
CA SER A 74 -12.44 -6.63 0.30
C SER A 74 -13.30 -6.18 1.46
N HIS A 75 -12.67 -5.91 2.60
CA HIS A 75 -13.36 -5.43 3.77
C HIS A 75 -12.54 -4.40 4.55
N SER A 76 -13.25 -3.48 5.20
CA SER A 76 -12.70 -2.44 6.06
C SER A 76 -13.20 -2.65 7.49
N PHE A 77 -12.26 -2.94 8.38
CA PHE A 77 -12.46 -3.04 9.82
C PHE A 77 -12.39 -1.63 10.42
N LEU A 78 -13.52 -0.92 10.40
CA LEU A 78 -13.62 0.41 11.00
C LEU A 78 -13.39 0.34 12.52
N HIS A 79 -12.74 1.37 13.07
CA HIS A 79 -12.30 1.47 14.47
C HIS A 79 -11.15 0.54 14.86
N PHE A 80 -10.65 -0.28 13.93
CA PHE A 80 -9.44 -1.09 14.10
C PHE A 80 -8.20 -0.46 13.45
N GLY A 81 -8.29 0.81 13.03
CA GLY A 81 -7.08 1.58 12.69
C GLY A 81 -6.24 1.84 13.93
N GLN A 82 -4.94 2.04 13.73
CA GLN A 82 -3.97 2.03 14.84
C GLN A 82 -4.23 3.13 15.88
N ASN A 83 -4.51 4.36 15.46
CA ASN A 83 -4.76 5.48 16.36
C ASN A 83 -6.08 5.29 17.13
N VAL A 84 -7.16 4.93 16.43
CA VAL A 84 -8.47 4.71 17.08
C VAL A 84 -8.42 3.52 18.03
N ALA A 85 -7.69 2.46 17.69
CA ALA A 85 -7.49 1.31 18.57
C ALA A 85 -6.68 1.68 19.83
N TYR A 86 -5.65 2.51 19.67
CA TYR A 86 -4.86 3.03 20.79
C TYR A 86 -5.72 3.87 21.74
N ASP A 87 -6.48 4.83 21.21
CA ASP A 87 -7.36 5.71 21.99
C ASP A 87 -8.46 4.90 22.69
N SER A 88 -9.06 3.94 21.99
CA SER A 88 -10.07 3.04 22.56
C SER A 88 -9.52 2.19 23.70
N LEU A 89 -8.27 1.72 23.59
CA LEU A 89 -7.62 1.00 24.68
C LEU A 89 -7.39 1.90 25.89
N ARG A 90 -6.87 3.11 25.68
CA ARG A 90 -6.65 4.08 26.77
C ARG A 90 -7.96 4.41 27.48
N GLU A 91 -9.03 4.68 26.73
CA GLU A 91 -10.35 4.96 27.29
C GLU A 91 -10.86 3.77 28.11
N ALA A 92 -10.80 2.56 27.55
CA ALA A 92 -11.27 1.36 28.25
C ALA A 92 -10.45 1.01 29.51
N LEU A 93 -9.14 1.34 29.52
CA LEU A 93 -8.30 1.25 30.71
C LEU A 93 -8.72 2.24 31.79
N THR A 94 -9.03 3.47 31.41
CA THR A 94 -9.46 4.51 32.35
C THR A 94 -10.84 4.25 32.95
N LEU A 95 -11.76 3.68 32.16
CA LEU A 95 -13.12 3.38 32.60
C LEU A 95 -13.25 2.00 33.27
N GLY A 96 -12.21 1.16 33.21
CA GLY A 96 -12.22 -0.20 33.77
C GLY A 96 -13.22 -1.14 33.08
N GLU A 97 -13.60 -0.85 31.82
CA GLU A 97 -14.66 -1.56 31.08
C GLU A 97 -14.22 -2.91 30.53
N LEU A 98 -12.93 -3.07 30.25
CA LEU A 98 -12.45 -4.36 29.81
C LEU A 98 -12.48 -5.35 31.00
N ASN A 99 -12.60 -6.65 30.73
CA ASN A 99 -12.39 -7.75 31.69
C ASN A 99 -10.90 -7.79 32.13
N LEU A 100 -10.46 -6.72 32.76
CA LEU A 100 -9.09 -6.27 32.81
C LEU A 100 -8.62 -6.11 34.24
N ALA A 101 -9.24 -6.81 35.21
CA ALA A 101 -8.75 -6.95 36.58
C ALA A 101 -7.24 -7.28 36.64
N LYS A 102 -6.71 -7.94 35.59
CA LYS A 102 -5.27 -8.24 35.43
C LYS A 102 -4.36 -7.02 35.20
N PHE A 103 -4.89 -5.88 34.76
CA PHE A 103 -4.15 -4.60 34.65
C PHE A 103 -4.62 -3.60 35.72
N PHE A 104 -5.25 -4.09 36.78
CA PHE A 104 -5.31 -3.35 38.03
C PHE A 104 -4.24 -3.94 38.96
N ARG A 105 -3.35 -3.10 39.48
CA ARG A 105 -2.52 -3.47 40.64
C ARG A 105 -2.84 -2.53 41.78
N GLU A 106 -3.12 -3.10 42.93
CA GLU A 106 -3.41 -2.35 44.16
C GLU A 106 -4.55 -1.32 43.98
N GLY A 107 -5.53 -1.63 43.13
CA GLY A 107 -6.68 -0.75 42.85
C GLY A 107 -6.43 0.39 41.86
N SER A 108 -5.23 0.49 41.26
CA SER A 108 -4.92 1.47 40.22
C SER A 108 -4.86 0.84 38.82
N PRO A 109 -5.46 1.46 37.79
CA PRO A 109 -5.36 0.98 36.42
C PRO A 109 -3.93 1.14 35.88
N ILE A 110 -3.46 0.16 35.11
CA ILE A 110 -2.14 0.11 34.48
C ILE A 110 -2.28 0.24 32.97
N ASP A 111 -1.49 1.13 32.38
CA ASP A 111 -1.24 1.14 30.94
C ASP A 111 0.03 0.31 30.62
N PRO A 112 -0.11 -0.89 30.03
CA PRO A 112 1.02 -1.70 29.60
C PRO A 112 1.65 -1.20 28.28
N CYS A 113 0.94 -0.39 27.51
CA CYS A 113 1.32 0.06 26.18
C CYS A 113 2.06 1.40 26.17
N THR A 114 2.13 2.08 27.32
CA THR A 114 2.90 3.30 27.47
C THR A 114 4.13 3.04 28.35
N PRO A 115 5.34 3.42 27.89
CA PRO A 115 6.58 3.20 28.62
C PRO A 115 6.59 3.80 30.03
N THR A 116 7.29 3.13 30.95
CA THR A 116 7.38 3.55 32.36
C THR A 116 7.94 4.96 32.48
N GLY A 117 7.32 5.78 33.34
CA GLY A 117 7.77 7.15 33.62
C GLY A 117 7.09 8.23 32.77
N TYR A 118 6.20 7.84 31.84
CA TYR A 118 5.31 8.80 31.18
C TYR A 118 4.23 9.34 32.14
N SER A 119 3.92 10.63 32.07
CA SER A 119 2.92 11.30 32.93
C SER A 119 1.72 11.82 32.13
N TYR A 120 0.58 11.14 32.24
CA TYR A 120 -0.68 11.59 31.63
C TYR A 120 -1.22 12.89 32.25
N VAL A 121 -0.90 13.16 33.52
CA VAL A 121 -1.28 14.43 34.14
C VAL A 121 -0.58 15.59 33.42
N ALA A 122 0.72 15.47 33.15
CA ALA A 122 1.46 16.49 32.40
C ALA A 122 0.93 16.64 30.97
N GLU A 123 0.52 15.56 30.31
CA GLU A 123 -0.16 15.60 28.99
C GLU A 123 -1.49 16.36 29.06
N SER A 124 -2.36 16.00 30.00
CA SER A 124 -3.68 16.61 30.16
C SER A 124 -3.65 18.11 30.48
N LEU A 125 -2.61 18.58 31.18
CA LEU A 125 -2.38 19.99 31.47
C LEU A 125 -1.91 20.80 30.24
N LYS A 126 -1.43 20.14 29.17
CA LYS A 126 -1.11 20.80 27.89
C LYS A 126 -2.36 21.05 27.02
N LEU A 127 -3.50 20.42 27.34
CA LEU A 127 -4.77 20.56 26.61
C LEU A 127 -5.62 21.74 27.13
N SER A 128 -6.39 22.38 26.25
CA SER A 128 -7.15 23.63 26.55
C SER A 128 -8.18 23.49 27.69
N PRO A 129 -8.46 24.54 28.48
CA PRO A 129 -9.14 24.51 29.80
C PRO A 129 -10.59 23.96 29.87
N GLY A 130 -11.25 23.64 28.76
CA GLY A 130 -12.70 23.42 28.70
C GLY A 130 -13.23 22.01 29.02
N LEU A 131 -12.37 20.99 29.12
CA LEU A 131 -12.73 19.57 29.32
C LEU A 131 -11.94 18.91 30.47
N LEU A 132 -11.32 19.72 31.33
CA LEU A 132 -10.22 19.28 32.19
C LEU A 132 -10.63 18.36 33.36
N ASP A 133 -11.78 18.56 34.00
CA ASP A 133 -11.95 18.02 35.37
C ASP A 133 -12.13 16.49 35.43
N GLU A 134 -12.90 15.90 34.52
CA GLU A 134 -13.07 14.44 34.46
C GLU A 134 -11.87 13.75 33.82
N LYS A 135 -11.37 14.25 32.68
CA LYS A 135 -10.24 13.63 31.96
C LYS A 135 -8.95 13.67 32.78
N ILE A 136 -8.69 14.75 33.54
CA ILE A 136 -7.55 14.83 34.47
C ILE A 136 -7.71 13.82 35.61
N ARG A 137 -8.90 13.70 36.20
CA ARG A 137 -9.13 12.76 37.31
C ARG A 137 -8.84 11.32 36.88
N TYR A 138 -9.36 10.88 35.73
CA TYR A 138 -9.10 9.53 35.20
C TYR A 138 -7.66 9.34 34.71
N SER A 139 -7.05 10.37 34.10
CA SER A 139 -5.63 10.30 33.66
C SER A 139 -4.65 10.24 34.83
N SER A 140 -5.00 10.82 35.98
CA SER A 140 -4.15 10.86 37.17
C SER A 140 -3.98 9.51 37.88
N THR A 141 -4.90 8.57 37.66
CA THR A 141 -4.85 7.23 38.27
C THR A 141 -4.19 6.17 37.39
N LEU A 142 -3.99 6.48 36.10
CA LEU A 142 -3.42 5.54 35.13
C LEU A 142 -1.89 5.48 35.26
N GLN A 143 -1.38 4.29 35.57
CA GLN A 143 0.06 4.05 35.74
C GLN A 143 0.68 3.51 34.45
N SER A 144 1.58 4.27 33.84
CA SER A 144 2.41 3.78 32.72
C SER A 144 3.43 2.76 33.22
N LYS A 145 3.40 1.54 32.66
CA LYS A 145 4.30 0.43 33.08
C LYS A 145 5.09 -0.22 31.96
N GLY A 146 4.76 0.03 30.69
CA GLY A 146 5.56 -0.43 29.56
C GLY A 146 5.90 -1.93 29.58
N ASN A 147 4.97 -2.77 29.11
CA ASN A 147 5.17 -4.20 29.01
C ASN A 147 4.57 -4.71 27.71
N PHE A 148 5.44 -5.10 26.77
CA PHE A 148 5.03 -5.54 25.44
C PHE A 148 4.06 -6.72 25.46
N SER A 149 4.31 -7.74 26.27
CA SER A 149 3.46 -8.94 26.31
C SER A 149 2.07 -8.61 26.85
N GLU A 150 2.00 -7.78 27.89
CA GLU A 150 0.75 -7.28 28.46
C GLU A 150 0.01 -6.35 27.47
N CYS A 151 0.75 -5.49 26.76
CA CYS A 151 0.20 -4.59 25.74
C CYS A 151 -0.36 -5.37 24.54
N ARG A 152 0.37 -6.38 24.06
CA ARG A 152 -0.07 -7.28 22.98
C ARG A 152 -1.34 -8.02 23.37
N LEU A 153 -1.42 -8.48 24.62
CA LEU A 153 -2.63 -9.11 25.16
C LEU A 153 -3.81 -8.13 25.23
N ALA A 154 -3.56 -6.87 25.62
CA ALA A 154 -4.59 -5.83 25.64
C ALA A 154 -5.09 -5.49 24.21
N ALA A 155 -4.17 -5.34 23.26
CA ALA A 155 -4.47 -5.16 21.85
C ALA A 155 -5.30 -6.32 21.27
N LEU A 156 -4.94 -7.56 21.61
CA LEU A 156 -5.70 -8.75 21.19
C LEU A 156 -7.13 -8.74 21.73
N MET A 157 -7.33 -8.32 22.99
CA MET A 157 -8.68 -8.19 23.56
C MET A 157 -9.51 -7.14 22.80
N MET A 158 -8.89 -6.04 22.36
CA MET A 158 -9.56 -5.06 21.50
C MET A 158 -9.95 -5.65 20.15
N LEU A 159 -9.03 -6.37 19.48
CA LEU A 159 -9.28 -7.05 18.21
C LEU A 159 -10.38 -8.11 18.28
N GLN A 160 -10.56 -8.73 19.45
CA GLN A 160 -11.57 -9.77 19.70
C GLN A 160 -12.90 -9.23 20.23
N LYS A 161 -13.02 -7.92 20.48
CA LYS A 161 -14.27 -7.32 20.97
C LYS A 161 -15.42 -7.59 19.99
N GLY A 162 -16.52 -8.14 20.49
CA GLY A 162 -17.69 -8.47 19.67
C GLY A 162 -17.62 -9.84 18.98
N LYS A 163 -16.53 -10.61 19.14
CA LYS A 163 -16.35 -11.91 18.47
C LYS A 163 -17.38 -12.95 18.85
N GLU A 164 -17.98 -12.84 20.02
CA GLU A 164 -19.12 -13.64 20.46
C GLU A 164 -20.35 -13.53 19.56
N ASN A 165 -20.47 -12.42 18.80
CA ASN A 165 -21.55 -12.18 17.85
C ASN A 165 -21.23 -12.68 16.43
N CYS A 166 -20.09 -13.37 16.22
CA CYS A 166 -19.72 -13.95 14.93
C CYS A 166 -20.72 -15.04 14.52
N SER A 167 -21.45 -14.82 13.44
CA SER A 167 -22.40 -15.78 12.84
C SER A 167 -21.76 -16.67 11.76
N HIS A 168 -20.47 -16.45 11.46
CA HIS A 168 -19.74 -17.14 10.41
C HIS A 168 -18.81 -18.22 10.96
N ARG A 169 -18.35 -19.13 10.09
CA ARG A 169 -17.40 -20.20 10.48
C ARG A 169 -16.08 -19.65 11.01
N HIS A 170 -15.62 -18.53 10.46
CA HIS A 170 -14.38 -17.87 10.86
C HIS A 170 -14.57 -16.35 10.92
N CYS A 171 -14.31 -15.76 12.09
CA CYS A 171 -14.11 -14.32 12.29
C CYS A 171 -12.79 -14.13 13.04
N TYR A 172 -11.83 -13.46 12.40
CA TYR A 172 -10.51 -13.23 12.98
C TYR A 172 -10.45 -11.93 13.79
N ILE A 173 -11.27 -10.93 13.42
CA ILE A 173 -11.43 -9.65 14.10
C ILE A 173 -12.92 -9.41 14.33
N GLY A 174 -13.29 -9.14 15.59
CA GLY A 174 -14.68 -8.97 16.01
C GLY A 174 -15.60 -10.06 15.47
N SER A 175 -16.79 -9.66 15.01
CA SER A 175 -17.82 -10.54 14.44
C SER A 175 -17.78 -10.65 12.91
N THR A 176 -16.74 -10.13 12.26
CA THR A 176 -16.70 -9.97 10.82
C THR A 176 -16.14 -11.22 10.12
N PHE A 177 -16.84 -11.69 9.09
CA PHE A 177 -16.35 -12.76 8.23
C PHE A 177 -15.07 -12.38 7.49
N MET A 178 -14.11 -13.30 7.49
CA MET A 178 -12.92 -13.20 6.65
C MET A 178 -12.47 -14.61 6.22
N PRO A 179 -12.26 -14.86 4.91
CA PRO A 179 -11.68 -16.11 4.43
C PRO A 179 -10.27 -16.31 4.98
N LYS A 180 -9.74 -17.54 4.91
CA LYS A 180 -8.34 -17.76 5.28
C LYS A 180 -7.43 -16.99 4.31
N LEU A 181 -6.40 -16.34 4.84
CA LEU A 181 -5.41 -15.65 4.02
C LEU A 181 -4.65 -16.65 3.14
N GLN A 182 -4.60 -16.39 1.83
CA GLN A 182 -4.00 -17.25 0.82
C GLN A 182 -3.07 -16.43 -0.08
N GLY A 183 -1.95 -17.02 -0.49
CA GLY A 183 -0.97 -16.35 -1.35
C GLY A 183 -0.01 -15.42 -0.58
N LYS A 184 0.53 -14.43 -1.30
CA LYS A 184 1.45 -13.40 -0.79
C LYS A 184 0.68 -12.13 -0.46
N PHE A 185 1.20 -11.33 0.48
CA PHE A 185 0.59 -10.07 0.90
C PHE A 185 1.62 -8.95 0.99
N LEU A 186 1.19 -7.73 0.67
CA LEU A 186 1.86 -6.50 1.07
C LEU A 186 1.13 -5.90 2.28
N ALA A 187 1.89 -5.53 3.30
CA ALA A 187 1.41 -4.79 4.46
C ALA A 187 1.90 -3.33 4.36
N THR A 188 0.97 -2.37 4.26
CA THR A 188 1.25 -0.95 3.96
C THR A 188 0.80 -0.03 5.10
N GLU A 189 1.07 1.26 4.97
CA GLU A 189 0.76 2.32 5.93
C GLU A 189 1.42 2.10 7.30
N ASN A 190 0.67 2.01 8.40
CA ASN A 190 1.26 1.93 9.74
C ASN A 190 2.09 0.65 9.95
N PHE A 191 1.90 -0.41 9.16
CA PHE A 191 2.83 -1.53 9.14
C PHE A 191 4.24 -1.07 8.71
N PHE A 192 4.32 -0.31 7.60
CA PHE A 192 5.58 0.23 7.08
C PHE A 192 6.18 1.30 7.97
N HIS A 193 5.38 2.25 8.46
CA HIS A 193 5.91 3.31 9.32
C HIS A 193 6.47 2.75 10.64
N THR A 194 5.79 1.77 11.25
CA THR A 194 6.29 1.08 12.46
C THR A 194 7.55 0.28 12.16
N SER A 195 7.56 -0.50 11.07
CA SER A 195 8.74 -1.27 10.64
C SER A 195 9.94 -0.37 10.37
N LYS A 196 9.73 0.78 9.71
CA LYS A 196 10.76 1.76 9.37
C LYS A 196 11.33 2.42 10.63
N PHE A 197 10.49 2.77 11.60
CA PHE A 197 10.93 3.33 12.88
C PHE A 197 11.91 2.40 13.61
N PHE A 198 11.60 1.10 13.65
CA PHE A 198 12.47 0.09 14.26
C PHE A 198 13.65 -0.36 13.38
N GLY A 199 13.75 0.14 12.13
CA GLY A 199 14.81 -0.23 11.20
C GLY A 199 14.74 -1.68 10.72
N LEU A 200 13.54 -2.25 10.61
CA LEU A 200 13.35 -3.65 10.26
C LEU A 200 13.38 -3.87 8.74
N GLY A 201 13.68 -5.12 8.34
CA GLY A 201 13.62 -5.55 6.94
C GLY A 201 12.19 -5.68 6.41
N GLN A 202 12.04 -5.78 5.09
CA GLN A 202 10.72 -5.88 4.45
C GLN A 202 10.05 -7.26 4.67
N LYS A 203 10.82 -8.34 4.86
CA LYS A 203 10.33 -9.72 5.00
C LYS A 203 10.67 -10.28 6.37
N ALA A 204 9.94 -11.31 6.81
CA ALA A 204 10.09 -11.96 8.12
C ALA A 204 10.00 -10.98 9.30
N PHE A 205 9.35 -9.84 9.08
CA PHE A 205 9.42 -8.66 9.94
C PHE A 205 8.73 -8.84 11.30
N LEU A 206 7.83 -9.81 11.45
CA LEU A 206 7.04 -10.00 12.66
C LEU A 206 7.90 -10.44 13.85
N SER A 207 8.82 -11.37 13.63
CA SER A 207 9.76 -11.83 14.66
C SER A 207 10.65 -10.68 15.17
N ASP A 208 11.22 -9.91 14.25
CA ASP A 208 12.04 -8.75 14.57
C ASP A 208 11.24 -7.63 15.25
N LEU A 209 10.02 -7.38 14.79
CA LEU A 209 9.12 -6.40 15.39
C LEU A 209 8.74 -6.76 16.82
N MET A 210 8.54 -8.06 17.09
CA MET A 210 8.27 -8.54 18.44
C MET A 210 9.45 -8.27 19.37
N MET A 211 10.69 -8.53 18.93
CA MET A 211 11.90 -8.25 19.71
C MET A 211 12.09 -6.74 19.93
N ALA A 212 11.93 -5.94 18.87
CA ALA A 212 12.08 -4.50 18.92
C ALA A 212 11.02 -3.84 19.83
N GLY A 213 9.77 -4.30 19.73
CA GLY A 213 8.68 -3.86 20.61
C GLY A 213 8.94 -4.21 22.08
N GLN A 214 9.47 -5.40 22.35
CA GLN A 214 9.81 -5.82 23.71
C GLN A 214 10.91 -4.96 24.33
N GLN A 215 11.93 -4.60 23.55
CA GLN A 215 12.96 -3.65 23.99
C GLN A 215 12.40 -2.24 24.19
N PHE A 216 11.60 -1.74 23.24
CA PHE A 216 11.08 -0.37 23.28
C PHE A 216 10.08 -0.16 24.42
N CYS A 217 9.12 -1.07 24.59
CA CYS A 217 8.12 -0.97 25.65
C CYS A 217 8.75 -1.06 27.05
N GLY A 218 9.83 -1.82 27.21
CA GLY A 218 10.51 -2.02 28.49
C GLY A 218 11.54 -0.94 28.87
N GLU A 219 11.74 0.07 28.02
CA GLU A 219 12.65 1.19 28.27
C GLU A 219 11.93 2.32 29.03
N ASP A 220 12.68 3.08 29.83
CA ASP A 220 12.12 4.22 30.56
C ASP A 220 11.85 5.40 29.62
N TRP A 221 10.71 6.06 29.80
CA TRP A 221 10.26 7.17 28.97
C TRP A 221 11.30 8.30 28.81
N PRO A 222 11.99 8.78 29.86
CA PRO A 222 13.04 9.79 29.70
C PRO A 222 14.22 9.35 28.82
N GLN A 223 14.54 8.04 28.81
CA GLN A 223 15.60 7.50 27.95
C GLN A 223 15.15 7.43 26.49
N LEU A 224 13.89 7.05 26.25
CA LEU A 224 13.30 7.11 24.91
C LEU A 224 13.28 8.54 24.38
N GLN A 225 12.85 9.52 25.19
CA GLN A 225 12.86 10.93 24.79
C GLN A 225 14.28 11.43 24.44
N LYS A 226 15.29 11.01 25.21
CA LYS A 226 16.68 11.35 24.93
C LYS A 226 17.19 10.70 23.64
N ARG A 227 16.86 9.42 23.41
CA ARG A 227 17.29 8.64 22.24
C ARG A 227 16.62 9.14 20.96
N TYR A 228 15.35 9.51 21.04
CA TYR A 228 14.50 9.94 19.93
C TYR A 228 14.12 11.42 20.02
N HIS A 229 15.07 12.28 20.38
CA HIS A 229 14.84 13.70 20.64
C HIS A 229 14.32 14.50 19.44
N SER A 230 14.44 13.97 18.22
CA SER A 230 13.97 14.59 16.98
C SER A 230 12.52 14.26 16.63
N LEU A 231 11.91 13.28 17.30
CA LEU A 231 10.52 12.89 17.08
C LEU A 231 9.59 13.66 18.01
N HIS A 232 8.38 13.93 17.53
CA HIS A 232 7.34 14.51 18.37
C HIS A 232 6.93 13.51 19.45
N GLU A 233 6.70 14.03 20.66
CA GLU A 233 6.36 13.23 21.84
C GLU A 233 5.13 12.33 21.58
N GLU A 234 4.11 12.88 20.96
CA GLU A 234 2.86 12.19 20.60
C GLU A 234 3.11 11.02 19.64
N GLU A 235 3.97 11.19 18.63
CA GLU A 235 4.33 10.12 17.69
C GLU A 235 5.12 9.01 18.41
N LEU A 236 6.09 9.38 19.25
CA LEU A 236 6.94 8.44 19.97
C LEU A 236 6.14 7.52 20.90
N LEU A 237 5.08 8.04 21.54
CA LEU A 237 4.21 7.26 22.44
C LEU A 237 3.52 6.09 21.74
N HIS A 238 3.26 6.19 20.44
CA HIS A 238 2.50 5.16 19.74
C HIS A 238 3.31 3.88 19.54
N TYR A 239 4.63 3.92 19.42
CA TYR A 239 5.41 2.77 18.92
C TYR A 239 5.40 1.52 19.81
N CYS A 240 5.20 1.66 21.13
CA CYS A 240 4.99 0.48 21.99
C CYS A 240 3.66 -0.20 21.65
N PHE A 241 2.56 0.58 21.58
CA PHE A 241 1.28 0.06 21.14
C PHE A 241 1.33 -0.45 19.68
N SER A 242 1.90 0.30 18.75
CA SER A 242 1.96 -0.05 17.32
C SER A 242 2.63 -1.40 17.09
N SER A 243 3.78 -1.65 17.74
CA SER A 243 4.47 -2.94 17.65
C SER A 243 3.64 -4.08 18.22
N ALA A 244 3.07 -3.91 19.41
CA ALA A 244 2.23 -4.91 20.05
C ALA A 244 0.93 -5.19 19.26
N TYR A 245 0.30 -4.15 18.73
CA TYR A 245 -0.94 -4.22 17.97
C TYR A 245 -0.76 -4.93 16.63
N ILE A 246 0.32 -4.62 15.91
CA ILE A 246 0.65 -5.30 14.64
C ILE A 246 0.89 -6.80 14.87
N VAL A 247 1.63 -7.16 15.92
CA VAL A 247 1.85 -8.57 16.25
C VAL A 247 0.55 -9.25 16.66
N ALA A 248 -0.29 -8.60 17.48
CA ALA A 248 -1.60 -9.12 17.84
C ALA A 248 -2.51 -9.33 16.62
N LEU A 249 -2.52 -8.37 15.69
CA LEU A 249 -3.33 -8.40 14.48
C LEU A 249 -2.91 -9.54 13.54
N LEU A 250 -1.63 -9.62 13.19
CA LEU A 250 -1.16 -10.59 12.21
C LEU A 250 -0.95 -11.99 12.80
N HIS A 251 -0.27 -12.09 13.95
CA HIS A 251 0.04 -13.39 14.53
C HIS A 251 -1.15 -13.97 15.31
N ASP A 252 -1.65 -13.23 16.31
CA ASP A 252 -2.66 -13.77 17.24
C ASP A 252 -4.06 -13.85 16.62
N SER A 253 -4.42 -12.87 15.79
CA SER A 253 -5.73 -12.82 15.13
C SER A 253 -5.73 -13.56 13.80
N PHE A 254 -4.82 -13.26 12.87
CA PHE A 254 -4.81 -13.91 11.54
C PHE A 254 -4.08 -15.26 11.49
N GLY A 255 -3.37 -15.65 12.55
CA GLY A 255 -2.66 -16.92 12.60
C GLY A 255 -1.42 -16.98 11.72
N ILE A 256 -0.80 -15.83 11.44
CA ILE A 256 0.43 -15.73 10.66
C ILE A 256 1.63 -16.12 11.52
N ALA A 257 2.47 -17.03 11.05
CA ALA A 257 3.69 -17.41 11.75
C ALA A 257 4.67 -16.21 11.89
N LEU A 258 5.44 -16.16 12.98
CA LEU A 258 6.37 -15.03 13.23
C LEU A 258 7.49 -14.95 12.20
N ASP A 259 7.87 -16.09 11.63
CA ASP A 259 8.88 -16.28 10.59
C ASP A 259 8.27 -16.28 9.17
N GLU A 260 7.00 -15.88 9.02
CA GLU A 260 6.33 -15.85 7.72
C GLU A 260 7.00 -14.89 6.74
N GLU A 261 7.37 -15.40 5.56
CA GLU A 261 7.98 -14.61 4.48
C GLU A 261 6.97 -14.15 3.41
N ARG A 262 5.75 -14.71 3.40
CA ARG A 262 4.71 -14.34 2.43
C ARG A 262 4.14 -12.95 2.65
N ILE A 263 4.31 -12.37 3.85
CA ILE A 263 3.88 -10.99 4.15
C ILE A 263 5.12 -10.08 4.12
N ALA A 264 5.14 -9.16 3.16
CA ALA A 264 6.18 -8.16 3.05
C ALA A 264 5.63 -6.77 3.40
N VAL A 265 6.43 -5.95 4.09
CA VAL A 265 6.06 -4.60 4.48
C VAL A 265 6.60 -3.60 3.45
N ALA A 266 5.72 -2.76 2.91
CA ALA A 266 6.07 -1.74 1.91
C ALA A 266 5.01 -0.65 1.82
N ASN A 267 5.42 0.60 1.58
CA ASN A 267 4.53 1.70 1.13
C ASN A 267 4.74 2.07 -0.35
N GLN A 268 5.71 1.43 -1.01
CA GLN A 268 5.96 1.60 -2.43
C GLN A 268 6.57 0.33 -2.99
N VAL A 269 6.30 0.06 -4.27
CA VAL A 269 6.96 -0.99 -5.04
C VAL A 269 7.71 -0.29 -6.17
N GLU A 270 9.02 -0.49 -6.20
CA GLU A 270 9.94 0.32 -7.02
C GLU A 270 9.75 1.83 -6.75
N ASN A 271 9.21 2.58 -7.71
CA ASN A 271 8.92 4.01 -7.61
C ASN A 271 7.41 4.31 -7.60
N ILE A 272 6.56 3.30 -7.41
CA ILE A 272 5.11 3.45 -7.42
C ILE A 272 4.61 3.40 -5.97
N PRO A 273 4.03 4.49 -5.44
CA PRO A 273 3.46 4.50 -4.10
C PRO A 273 2.22 3.61 -4.03
N LEU A 274 2.05 2.87 -2.94
CA LEU A 274 0.89 2.01 -2.70
C LEU A 274 -0.28 2.81 -2.10
N ASP A 275 -0.69 3.87 -2.81
CA ASP A 275 -1.76 4.77 -2.39
C ASP A 275 -3.08 4.37 -3.08
N TRP A 276 -4.16 4.21 -2.31
CA TRP A 276 -5.48 3.85 -2.82
C TRP A 276 -5.99 4.87 -3.85
N ALA A 277 -5.63 6.16 -3.75
CA ALA A 277 -6.05 7.17 -4.71
C ALA A 277 -5.44 6.91 -6.10
N LEU A 278 -4.18 6.46 -6.14
CA LEU A 278 -3.53 6.05 -7.38
C LEU A 278 -4.19 4.79 -7.96
N GLY A 279 -4.57 3.84 -7.12
CA GLY A 279 -5.32 2.65 -7.52
C GLY A 279 -6.69 2.99 -8.13
N ALA A 280 -7.40 3.94 -7.54
CA ALA A 280 -8.67 4.44 -8.05
C ALA A 280 -8.50 5.08 -9.44
N PHE A 281 -7.46 5.89 -9.60
CA PHE A 281 -7.11 6.51 -10.88
C PHE A 281 -6.79 5.47 -11.97
N ILE A 282 -5.97 4.45 -11.64
CA ILE A 282 -5.63 3.36 -12.56
C ILE A 282 -6.89 2.65 -13.04
N LEU A 283 -7.77 2.26 -12.11
CA LEU A 283 -8.96 1.51 -12.44
C LEU A 283 -9.92 2.33 -13.33
N GLN A 284 -10.18 3.59 -12.95
CA GLN A 284 -11.07 4.49 -13.70
C GLN A 284 -10.58 4.81 -15.11
N THR A 285 -9.26 4.99 -15.28
CA THR A 285 -8.70 5.33 -16.60
C THR A 285 -8.79 4.15 -17.56
N THR A 286 -8.64 2.92 -17.05
CA THR A 286 -8.73 1.71 -17.89
C THR A 286 -10.16 1.30 -18.25
N SER A 287 -11.16 1.55 -17.39
CA SER A 287 -12.56 1.30 -17.75
C SER A 287 -13.06 2.16 -18.92
N ASN A 288 -12.51 3.37 -19.08
CA ASN A 288 -12.86 4.26 -20.19
C ASN A 288 -12.24 3.81 -21.52
N ILE A 289 -11.06 3.18 -21.48
CA ILE A 289 -10.39 2.66 -22.69
C ILE A 289 -11.13 1.43 -23.25
N ASP A 290 -11.67 0.57 -22.39
CA ASP A 290 -12.46 -0.61 -22.80
C ASP A 290 -13.84 -0.24 -23.39
N LEU A 291 -14.36 0.96 -23.08
CA LEU A 291 -15.64 1.46 -23.64
C LEU A 291 -15.46 2.26 -24.94
N GLU A 292 -14.29 2.85 -25.19
CA GLU A 292 -14.08 3.69 -26.39
C GLU A 292 -13.60 2.92 -27.64
N HIS A 293 -13.19 1.65 -27.58
CA HIS A 293 -12.60 0.95 -28.73
C HIS A 293 -13.26 -0.41 -29.03
N PRO A 294 -14.23 -0.41 -29.98
CA PRO A 294 -13.93 -0.90 -31.33
C PRO A 294 -14.53 -0.08 -32.49
N TYR A 295 -14.98 1.16 -32.25
CA TYR A 295 -15.68 1.96 -33.28
C TYR A 295 -14.79 2.94 -34.08
N TRP A 296 -13.71 3.49 -33.51
CA TRP A 296 -12.83 4.40 -34.26
C TRP A 296 -11.87 3.66 -35.21
N ILE A 297 -11.43 2.43 -34.85
CA ILE A 297 -10.55 1.64 -35.74
C ILE A 297 -11.30 1.26 -37.03
N THR A 298 -12.60 0.98 -36.95
CA THR A 298 -13.42 0.65 -38.12
C THR A 298 -13.79 1.88 -38.96
N THR A 299 -13.93 3.07 -38.35
CA THR A 299 -14.25 4.31 -39.08
C THR A 299 -13.03 4.96 -39.74
N VAL A 300 -11.84 4.93 -39.11
CA VAL A 300 -10.61 5.47 -39.71
C VAL A 300 -10.10 4.61 -40.89
N ILE A 301 -10.34 3.29 -40.86
CA ILE A 301 -9.96 2.40 -41.96
C ILE A 301 -10.96 2.48 -43.15
N SER A 302 -12.21 2.90 -42.91
CA SER A 302 -13.24 2.89 -43.94
C SER A 302 -13.32 4.17 -44.78
N ASP A 303 -13.17 5.36 -44.20
CA ASP A 303 -13.44 6.62 -44.93
C ASP A 303 -12.18 7.36 -45.43
N ASP A 304 -11.03 7.23 -44.75
CA ASP A 304 -9.79 7.96 -45.08
C ASP A 304 -8.65 7.07 -45.65
N SER A 305 -8.91 5.78 -45.89
CA SER A 305 -7.88 4.88 -46.40
C SER A 305 -7.45 5.24 -47.84
N ALA A 306 -8.36 5.70 -48.69
CA ALA A 306 -8.04 6.06 -50.07
C ALA A 306 -7.16 7.31 -50.15
N THR A 307 -7.41 8.32 -49.31
CA THR A 307 -6.64 9.57 -49.28
C THR A 307 -5.25 9.34 -48.70
N LEU A 308 -5.14 8.55 -47.62
CA LEU A 308 -3.87 8.20 -46.99
C LEU A 308 -3.00 7.31 -47.90
N ILE A 309 -3.59 6.29 -48.54
CA ILE A 309 -2.87 5.43 -49.49
C ILE A 309 -2.38 6.24 -50.69
N SER A 310 -3.19 7.19 -51.19
CA SER A 310 -2.79 8.09 -52.26
C SER A 310 -1.60 8.98 -51.87
N LEU A 311 -1.61 9.56 -50.66
CA LEU A 311 -0.51 10.39 -50.15
C LEU A 311 0.79 9.59 -49.99
N ILE A 312 0.71 8.37 -49.45
CA ILE A 312 1.87 7.48 -49.31
C ILE A 312 2.43 7.09 -50.68
N ALA A 313 1.57 6.79 -51.66
CA ALA A 313 1.99 6.47 -53.02
C ALA A 313 2.67 7.65 -53.71
N ILE A 314 2.12 8.86 -53.58
CA ILE A 314 2.72 10.09 -54.12
C ILE A 314 4.10 10.32 -53.49
N PHE A 315 4.22 10.15 -52.17
CA PHE A 315 5.49 10.35 -51.48
C PHE A 315 6.55 9.31 -51.91
N ALA A 316 6.15 8.05 -52.10
CA ALA A 316 7.03 7.01 -52.62
C ALA A 316 7.52 7.31 -54.04
N ILE A 317 6.64 7.83 -54.92
CA ILE A 317 7.01 8.24 -56.28
C ILE A 317 7.97 9.43 -56.25
N LEU A 318 7.73 10.43 -55.40
CA LEU A 318 8.62 11.59 -55.24
C LEU A 318 10.01 11.17 -54.74
N MET A 319 10.07 10.24 -53.79
CA MET A 319 11.34 9.69 -53.30
C MET A 319 12.07 8.89 -54.39
N PHE A 320 11.36 8.08 -55.16
CA PHE A 320 11.94 7.29 -56.25
C PHE A 320 12.45 8.18 -57.41
N THR A 321 11.71 9.22 -57.76
CA THR A 321 12.12 10.19 -58.79
C THR A 321 13.32 11.01 -58.34
N ALA A 322 13.32 11.51 -57.09
CA ALA A 322 14.47 12.20 -56.51
C ALA A 322 15.73 11.32 -56.47
N TRP A 323 15.58 10.04 -56.08
CA TRP A 323 16.66 9.07 -56.10
C TRP A 323 17.19 8.78 -57.51
N SER A 324 16.28 8.65 -58.49
CA SER A 324 16.65 8.43 -59.89
C SER A 324 17.39 9.63 -60.50
N ILE A 325 16.93 10.85 -60.23
CA ILE A 325 17.59 12.10 -60.65
C ILE A 325 18.98 12.23 -59.99
N SER A 326 19.08 11.88 -58.70
CA SER A 326 20.36 11.86 -57.97
C SER A 326 21.37 10.89 -58.60
N LYS A 327 20.91 9.70 -59.04
CA LYS A 327 21.77 8.76 -59.77
C LYS A 327 22.15 9.24 -61.18
N TRP A 328 21.25 9.93 -61.89
CA TRP A 328 21.53 10.47 -63.22
C TRP A 328 22.53 11.64 -63.20
N ARG A 329 22.57 12.42 -62.11
CA ARG A 329 23.49 13.56 -61.96
C ARG A 329 24.89 13.20 -61.47
N LYS A 330 25.17 11.95 -61.04
CA LYS A 330 26.53 11.55 -60.64
C LYS A 330 27.40 11.34 -61.89
N PRO A 331 28.41 12.19 -62.15
CA PRO A 331 29.34 11.95 -63.23
C PRO A 331 30.17 10.70 -62.92
N GLN A 332 30.34 9.81 -63.90
CA GLN A 332 31.26 8.69 -63.73
C GLN A 332 32.69 9.21 -63.76
N LEU A 333 33.34 9.18 -62.61
CA LEU A 333 34.74 9.53 -62.44
C LEU A 333 35.55 8.23 -62.51
N LYS A 334 36.61 8.21 -63.32
CA LYS A 334 37.57 7.11 -63.34
C LYS A 334 38.84 7.60 -62.67
N THR A 335 39.26 6.86 -61.65
CA THR A 335 40.52 7.12 -60.96
C THR A 335 41.57 6.19 -61.54
N ILE A 336 42.65 6.74 -62.10
CA ILE A 336 43.77 5.98 -62.64
C ILE A 336 45.01 6.34 -61.82
N TYR A 337 45.80 5.32 -61.43
CA TYR A 337 47.06 5.53 -60.73
C TYR A 337 48.18 5.68 -61.75
N ASP A 338 48.84 6.84 -61.73
CA ASP A 338 49.98 7.14 -62.60
C ASP A 338 51.25 6.64 -61.91
N LEU A 339 51.82 5.55 -62.44
CA LEU A 339 52.98 4.87 -61.89
C LEU A 339 54.28 5.68 -62.02
N GLU A 340 54.38 6.60 -62.98
CA GLU A 340 55.57 7.47 -63.13
C GLU A 340 55.56 8.61 -62.11
N LYS A 341 54.38 9.14 -61.79
CA LYS A 341 54.24 10.29 -60.87
C LYS A 341 53.83 9.91 -59.45
N GLY A 342 53.63 8.61 -59.18
CA GLY A 342 53.30 8.08 -57.86
C GLY A 342 51.99 8.60 -57.26
N ARG A 343 51.01 9.04 -58.07
CA ARG A 343 49.77 9.67 -57.58
C ARG A 343 48.54 9.26 -58.37
N TYR A 344 47.37 9.31 -57.71
CA TYR A 344 46.07 9.06 -58.33
C TYR A 344 45.57 10.30 -59.08
N ILE A 345 45.09 10.13 -60.31
CA ILE A 345 44.45 11.17 -61.12
C ILE A 345 42.98 10.77 -61.33
N VAL A 346 42.07 11.67 -60.99
CA VAL A 346 40.62 11.48 -61.18
C VAL A 346 40.16 12.28 -62.39
N THR A 347 39.66 11.60 -63.43
CA THR A 347 39.15 12.26 -64.65
C THR A 347 37.66 11.96 -64.86
N ARG A 348 36.94 12.95 -65.39
CA ARG A 348 35.50 12.87 -65.68
C ARG A 348 35.31 12.19 -67.04
N ILE A 349 34.64 11.04 -67.07
CA ILE A 349 34.31 10.40 -68.34
C ILE A 349 33.14 11.16 -68.97
N GLY A 350 33.38 11.85 -70.09
CA GLY A 350 32.31 12.36 -70.94
C GLY A 350 31.65 11.21 -71.70
N ARG A 351 30.34 11.00 -71.54
CA ARG A 351 29.60 10.03 -72.36
C ARG A 351 29.59 10.50 -73.82
N TYR A 352 30.26 9.77 -74.72
CA TYR A 352 30.00 9.85 -76.15
C TYR A 352 28.73 9.04 -76.44
N ARG A 353 27.70 9.76 -76.92
CA ARG A 353 26.36 9.34 -77.38
C ARG A 353 25.53 8.48 -76.44
#